data_AF-U5CQR4-F1
#
_entry.id   AF-U5CQR4-F1
#
_cell.length_a   1.000
_cell.length_b   1.000
_cell.length_c   1.000
_cell.angle_alpha   90.00
_cell.angle_beta   90.00
_cell.angle_gamma   90.00
#
_symmetry.space_group_name_H-M   'P 1'
#
loop_
_entity.id
_entity.type
_entity.pdbx_description
1 polymer ?
#
loop_
_entity_poly.entity_id
_entity_poly.type
_entity_poly.pdbx_seq_one_letter_code
_entity_poly.pdbx_strand_id
1 'polypeptide(L)'
;MTKIQPVNGHALIKLEKEPEKKVGGVIIPKSAEEKLNQGVIEAIAAGATEELAVGDRVIYKEFSGTKIKHEGEEYLIIPVDDILAKFVEVDEI
;
A
#
# COMPACT_ATOMS: atom_id res chain seq x y z
N MET A 1 17.47 -1.48 14.70
CA MET A 1 16.27 -1.48 13.83
C MET A 1 16.71 -0.99 12.47
N THR A 2 16.56 -1.82 11.44
CA THR A 2 16.97 -1.50 10.08
C THR A 2 15.73 -1.14 9.30
N LYS A 3 15.63 0.10 8.81
CA LYS A 3 14.51 0.55 7.97
C LYS A 3 14.86 0.37 6.50
N ILE A 4 13.87 0.03 5.69
CA ILE A 4 14.02 -0.02 4.23
C ILE A 4 13.79 1.39 3.69
N GLN A 5 14.78 1.92 2.98
CA GLN A 5 14.69 3.20 2.30
C GLN A 5 14.66 2.94 0.79
N PRO A 6 13.55 3.24 0.09
CA PRO A 6 13.52 3.15 -1.36
C PRO A 6 14.38 4.26 -1.98
N VAL A 7 14.90 3.99 -3.18
CA VAL A 7 15.81 4.87 -3.95
C VAL A 7 15.32 4.99 -5.39
N ASN A 8 15.91 5.86 -6.20
CA ASN A 8 15.63 5.98 -7.65
C ASN A 8 14.14 6.18 -7.99
N GLY A 9 13.43 7.06 -7.28
CA GLY A 9 12.02 7.33 -7.55
C GLY A 9 11.05 6.22 -7.14
N HIS A 10 11.46 5.31 -6.25
CA HIS A 10 10.57 4.27 -5.73
C HIS A 10 9.90 4.69 -4.42
N ALA A 11 8.75 4.10 -4.15
CA ALA A 11 8.05 4.11 -2.88
C ALA A 11 8.00 2.70 -2.29
N LEU A 12 8.01 2.61 -0.97
CA LEU A 12 7.82 1.41 -0.19
C LEU A 12 6.39 1.45 0.38
N ILE A 13 5.57 0.51 -0.04
CA ILE A 13 4.18 0.37 0.39
C ILE A 13 4.07 -0.83 1.30
N LYS A 14 3.48 -0.65 2.47
CA LYS A 14 3.08 -1.74 3.37
C LYS A 14 1.77 -2.32 2.88
N LEU A 15 1.77 -3.63 2.62
CA LEU A 15 0.57 -4.34 2.21
C LEU A 15 -0.29 -4.60 3.45
N GLU A 16 -1.48 -3.99 3.50
CA GLU A 16 -2.43 -4.26 4.57
C GLU A 16 -2.94 -5.71 4.43
N LYS A 17 -2.80 -6.52 5.48
CA LYS A 17 -3.47 -7.81 5.55
C LYS A 17 -4.94 -7.52 5.77
N GLU A 18 -5.79 -7.83 4.79
CA GLU A 18 -7.24 -7.76 4.98
C GLU A 18 -7.61 -8.54 6.25
N PRO A 19 -8.27 -7.91 7.24
CA PRO A 19 -8.71 -8.63 8.41
C PRO A 19 -9.75 -9.64 7.96
N GLU A 20 -9.49 -10.92 8.25
CA GLU A 20 -10.48 -11.99 8.11
C GLU A 20 -11.68 -11.67 9.02
N LYS A 21 -12.67 -10.93 8.51
CA LYS A 21 -13.90 -10.63 9.26
C LYS A 21 -14.71 -11.91 9.40
N LYS A 22 -14.53 -12.61 10.52
CA LYS A 22 -15.44 -13.67 10.98
C LYS A 22 -16.70 -13.03 11.53
N VAL A 23 -17.78 -13.00 10.74
CA VAL A 23 -19.12 -12.66 11.24
C VAL A 23 -19.87 -13.97 11.51
N GLY A 24 -20.10 -14.29 12.78
CA GLY A 24 -21.09 -15.30 13.18
C GLY A 24 -20.75 -16.77 12.92
N GLY A 25 -19.47 -17.16 12.83
CA GLY A 25 -19.07 -18.57 12.66
C GLY A 25 -19.28 -19.13 11.24
N VAL A 26 -19.88 -18.35 10.34
CA VAL A 26 -19.93 -18.62 8.91
C VAL A 26 -18.80 -17.85 8.25
N ILE A 27 -17.88 -18.56 7.61
CA ILE A 27 -16.90 -17.93 6.72
C ILE A 27 -17.71 -17.46 5.52
N ILE A 28 -18.08 -16.19 5.51
CA ILE A 28 -18.56 -15.53 4.30
C ILE A 28 -17.28 -15.26 3.50
N PRO A 29 -16.98 -16.00 2.41
CA PRO A 29 -15.96 -15.51 1.49
C PRO A 29 -16.46 -14.14 1.05
N LYS A 30 -15.71 -13.07 1.34
CA LYS A 30 -15.96 -11.80 0.68
C LYS A 30 -15.86 -12.12 -0.81
N SER A 31 -17.01 -12.16 -1.47
CA SER A 31 -17.16 -12.36 -2.91
C SER A 31 -16.09 -11.52 -3.55
N ALA A 32 -15.10 -12.15 -4.20
CA ALA A 32 -13.84 -11.57 -4.66
C ALA A 32 -14.00 -10.08 -5.00
N GLU A 33 -13.93 -9.24 -3.96
CA GLU A 33 -13.82 -7.80 -4.11
C GLU A 33 -12.42 -7.74 -4.66
N GLU A 34 -12.31 -7.53 -5.98
CA GLU A 34 -11.07 -7.32 -6.72
C GLU A 34 -10.11 -6.70 -5.74
N LYS A 35 -9.04 -7.42 -5.35
CA LYS A 35 -8.08 -6.92 -4.36
C LYS A 35 -7.53 -5.64 -4.94
N LEU A 36 -8.19 -4.52 -4.66
CA LEU A 36 -7.81 -3.24 -5.18
C LEU A 36 -6.41 -3.09 -4.65
N ASN A 37 -5.48 -2.96 -5.58
CA ASN A 37 -4.05 -2.91 -5.32
C ASN A 37 -3.78 -1.67 -4.46
N GLN A 38 -3.93 -1.85 -3.15
CA GLN A 38 -3.98 -0.80 -2.15
C GLN A 38 -3.00 -1.11 -1.04
N GLY A 39 -2.46 -0.05 -0.45
CA GLY A 39 -1.62 -0.15 0.74
C GLY A 39 -1.29 1.23 1.27
N VAL A 40 -0.45 1.24 2.31
CA VAL A 40 -0.03 2.47 2.98
C VAL A 40 1.43 2.72 2.67
N ILE A 41 1.78 3.95 2.30
CA ILE A 41 3.18 4.33 2.07
C ILE A 41 3.94 4.33 3.40
N GLU A 42 4.98 3.52 3.51
CA GLU A 42 5.88 3.51 4.67
C GLU A 42 7.12 4.38 4.43
N ALA A 43 7.61 4.45 3.18
CA ALA A 43 8.75 5.28 2.82
C ALA A 43 8.72 5.68 1.34
N ILE A 44 9.34 6.81 1.00
CA ILE A 44 9.46 7.34 -0.37
C ILE A 44 10.91 7.74 -0.63
N ALA A 45 11.42 7.52 -1.84
CA ALA A 45 12.71 8.02 -2.25
C ALA A 45 12.71 9.56 -2.23
N ALA A 46 13.80 10.16 -1.76
CA ALA A 46 13.91 11.61 -1.68
C ALA A 46 13.74 12.25 -3.06
N GLY A 47 12.86 13.26 -3.14
CA GLY A 47 12.57 13.99 -4.39
C GLY A 47 11.80 13.21 -5.45
N ALA A 48 11.18 12.07 -5.09
CA ALA A 48 10.42 11.26 -6.05
C ALA A 48 9.09 11.91 -6.45
N THR A 49 8.37 12.53 -5.51
CA THR A 49 7.10 13.23 -5.76
C THR A 49 6.76 14.13 -4.57
N GLU A 50 6.00 15.19 -4.82
CA GLU A 50 5.39 16.06 -3.79
C GLU A 50 3.93 15.68 -3.51
N GLU A 51 3.34 14.81 -4.33
CA GLU A 51 1.92 14.44 -4.25
C GLU A 51 1.65 13.34 -3.22
N LEU A 52 2.69 12.62 -2.81
CA LEU A 52 2.59 11.49 -1.89
C LEU A 52 3.41 11.73 -0.62
N ALA A 53 2.85 11.32 0.51
CA ALA A 53 3.49 11.37 1.81
C ALA A 53 3.53 10.00 2.49
N VAL A 54 4.45 9.83 3.43
CA VAL A 54 4.45 8.66 4.33
C VAL A 54 3.16 8.67 5.14
N GLY A 55 2.47 7.53 5.17
CA GLY A 55 1.16 7.37 5.79
C GLY A 55 -0.02 7.49 4.83
N ASP A 56 0.19 8.01 3.60
CA ASP A 56 -0.88 8.04 2.61
C ASP A 56 -1.31 6.62 2.25
N ARG A 57 -2.62 6.39 2.26
CA ARG A 57 -3.20 5.19 1.65
C ARG A 57 -3.32 5.43 0.16
N VAL A 58 -2.82 4.51 -0.64
CA VAL A 58 -2.73 4.66 -2.09
C VAL A 58 -3.31 3.47 -2.85
N ILE A 59 -3.71 3.73 -4.08
CA ILE A 59 -4.05 2.73 -5.09
C ILE A 59 -2.92 2.72 -6.12
N TYR A 60 -2.41 1.56 -6.47
CA TYR A 60 -1.32 1.38 -7.42
C TYR A 60 -1.69 0.38 -8.52
N LYS A 61 -0.94 0.37 -9.63
CA LYS A 61 -1.17 -0.56 -10.75
C LYS A 61 -0.98 -2.01 -10.33
N GLU A 62 -1.84 -2.89 -10.85
CA GLU A 62 -1.67 -4.33 -10.70
C GLU A 62 -0.33 -4.80 -11.32
N PHE A 63 0.30 -5.80 -10.71
CA PHE A 63 1.58 -6.39 -11.15
C PHE A 63 2.79 -5.44 -11.20
N SER A 64 2.68 -4.22 -10.67
CA SER A 64 3.78 -3.27 -10.62
C SER A 64 4.58 -3.41 -9.32
N GLY A 65 5.89 -3.22 -9.43
CA GLY A 65 6.81 -3.29 -8.30
C GLY A 65 7.28 -4.70 -7.91
N THR A 66 7.98 -4.79 -6.78
CA THR A 66 8.59 -6.00 -6.25
C THR A 66 8.16 -6.23 -4.80
N LYS A 67 7.59 -7.39 -4.52
CA LYS A 67 7.19 -7.78 -3.16
C LYS A 67 8.40 -8.27 -2.38
N ILE A 68 8.58 -7.74 -1.18
CA ILE A 68 9.64 -8.14 -0.24
C ILE A 68 9.05 -8.42 1.13
N LYS A 69 9.75 -9.25 1.91
CA LYS A 69 9.41 -9.50 3.32
C LYS A 69 10.52 -8.99 4.19
N HIS A 70 10.18 -8.19 5.20
CA HIS A 70 11.13 -7.62 6.14
C HIS A 70 10.51 -7.59 7.53
N GLU A 71 11.24 -8.10 8.52
CA GLU A 71 10.80 -8.16 9.93
C GLU A 71 9.43 -8.85 10.14
N GLY A 72 9.05 -9.79 9.26
CA GLY A 72 7.78 -10.53 9.33
C GLY A 72 6.60 -9.82 8.65
N GLU A 73 6.84 -8.66 8.05
CA GLU A 73 5.86 -7.85 7.35
C GLU A 73 6.09 -7.88 5.84
N GLU A 74 5.02 -7.69 5.06
CA GLU A 74 5.06 -7.73 3.59
C GLU A 74 5.00 -6.32 3.03
N TYR A 75 5.99 -5.99 2.22
CA TYR A 75 6.11 -4.70 1.57
C TYR A 75 6.13 -4.85 0.05
N LEU A 76 5.80 -3.78 -0.64
CA LEU A 76 5.87 -3.63 -2.09
C LEU A 76 6.73 -2.42 -2.40
N ILE A 77 7.82 -2.62 -3.13
CA ILE A 77 8.63 -1.53 -3.69
C ILE A 77 8.13 -1.26 -5.10
N ILE A 78 7.66 -0.05 -5.39
CA ILE A 78 7.06 0.32 -6.67
C ILE A 78 7.57 1.70 -7.11
N PRO A 79 7.77 1.98 -8.41
CA PRO A 79 8.00 3.34 -8.88
C PRO A 79 6.80 4.25 -8.54
N VAL A 80 7.07 5.51 -8.20
CA VAL A 80 6.01 6.47 -7.85
C VAL A 80 5.02 6.70 -8.99
N ASP A 81 5.47 6.60 -10.25
CA ASP A 81 4.64 6.72 -11.46
C ASP A 81 3.57 5.62 -11.62
N ASP A 82 3.71 4.50 -10.91
CA ASP A 82 2.70 3.42 -10.92
C ASP A 82 1.67 3.55 -9.79
N ILE A 83 1.77 4.61 -8.98
CA ILE A 83 0.76 4.99 -8.00
C ILE A 83 -0.31 5.81 -8.70
N LEU A 84 -1.54 5.29 -8.70
CA LEU A 84 -2.66 5.80 -9.49
C LEU A 84 -3.47 6.86 -8.74
N ALA A 85 -3.63 6.70 -7.42
CA ALA A 85 -4.41 7.60 -6.59
C ALA A 85 -4.00 7.50 -5.12
N LYS A 86 -4.34 8.51 -4.33
CA LYS A 86 -4.32 8.45 -2.87
C LYS A 86 -5.71 8.73 -2.30
N PHE A 87 -6.02 8.11 -1.17
CA PHE A 87 -7.24 8.40 -0.43
C PHE A 87 -7.08 9.76 0.26
N VAL A 88 -8.08 10.62 0.12
CA VAL A 88 -8.15 11.91 0.82
C VAL A 88 -9.40 11.85 1.68
N GLU A 89 -9.23 12.05 2.98
CA GLU A 89 -10.37 12.24 3.88
C GLU A 89 -11.01 13.59 3.51
N VAL A 90 -12.27 13.52 3.08
CA VAL A 90 -13.09 14.70 2.83
C VAL A 90 -14.05 14.77 4.01
N ASP A 91 -13.85 15.72 4.92
CA ASP A 91 -14.85 16.03 5.93
C ASP A 91 -16.13 16.48 5.20
N GLU A 92 -17.19 15.68 5.29
CA GLU A 92 -18.52 16.08 4.83
C GLU A 92 -18.95 17.32 5.63
N ILE A 93 -19.16 18.43 4.91
CA ILE A 93 -19.74 19.66 5.44
C ILE A 93 -21.24 19.43 5.70
#